data_AF-A0A484HQM5-F1
#
_entry.id   AF-A0A484HQM5-F1
#
_cell.length_a   1.000
_cell.length_b   1.000
_cell.length_c   1.000
_cell.angle_alpha   90.00
_cell.angle_beta   90.00
_cell.angle_gamma   90.00
#
_symmetry.space_group_name_H-M   'P 1'
#
loop_
_entity.id
_entity.type
_entity.pdbx_description
1 polymer ?
#
loop_
_entity_poly.entity_id
_entity_poly.type
_entity_poly.pdbx_seq_one_letter_code
_entity_poly.pdbx_strand_id
1 'polypeptide(L)'
;MSRFGLLKHRAKLQEQYLWTQVDFKSEGKDDLSNKALKAATKLKGCGQFLIFRNYYTIDQVKLEKFHVCGQHLLCPMCAGIRAARSMKRYLDRIHELMRQNPRLKPVLITLTVKNGEDLEERYNHLTSSFRTLLSRYRDYKKKGLGV
;
A
#
# COMPACT_ATOMS: atom_id res chain seq x y z
N MET A 1 8.11 -16.91 -3.38
CA MET A 1 8.14 -15.83 -4.39
C MET A 1 8.27 -14.47 -3.68
N SER A 2 9.43 -13.81 -3.77
CA SER A 2 9.83 -12.70 -2.90
C SER A 2 9.06 -11.39 -3.18
N ARG A 3 8.04 -11.13 -2.36
CA ARG A 3 7.13 -9.97 -2.47
C ARG A 3 7.86 -8.62 -2.57
N PHE A 4 9.01 -8.47 -1.91
CA PHE A 4 9.78 -7.21 -1.92
C PHE A 4 10.63 -7.00 -3.17
N GLY A 5 11.11 -8.07 -3.83
CA GLY A 5 11.91 -7.95 -5.05
C GLY A 5 11.10 -7.33 -6.18
N LEU A 6 9.88 -7.82 -6.39
CA LEU A 6 8.95 -7.28 -7.38
C LEU A 6 8.53 -5.83 -7.08
N LEU A 7 8.29 -5.50 -5.80
CA LEU A 7 7.96 -4.12 -5.42
C LEU A 7 9.14 -3.16 -5.61
N LYS A 8 10.38 -3.62 -5.37
CA LYS A 8 11.59 -2.84 -5.67
C LYS A 8 11.76 -2.64 -7.17
N HIS A 9 11.52 -3.68 -7.98
CA HIS A 9 11.56 -3.57 -9.43
C HIS A 9 10.54 -2.54 -9.94
N ARG A 10 9.29 -2.58 -9.47
CA ARG A 10 8.27 -1.57 -9.83
C ARG A 10 8.65 -0.16 -9.35
N ALA A 11 9.26 -0.03 -8.17
CA ALA A 11 9.78 1.26 -7.71
C ALA A 11 10.91 1.79 -8.60
N LYS A 12 11.73 0.90 -9.19
CA LYS A 12 12.76 1.27 -10.17
C LYS A 12 12.16 1.75 -11.49
N LEU A 13 11.10 1.09 -11.97
CA LEU A 13 10.37 1.56 -13.16
C LEU A 13 9.74 2.94 -12.92
N GLN A 14 9.14 3.17 -11.75
CA GLN A 14 8.61 4.49 -11.41
C GLN A 14 9.72 5.54 -11.32
N GLU A 15 10.86 5.20 -10.73
CA GLU A 15 12.04 6.08 -10.69
C GLU A 15 12.45 6.49 -12.11
N GLN A 16 12.56 5.54 -13.03
CA GLN A 16 12.92 5.79 -14.44
C GLN A 16 11.90 6.70 -15.13
N TYR A 17 10.61 6.45 -14.92
CA TYR A 17 9.55 7.31 -15.46
C TYR A 17 9.65 8.75 -14.90
N LEU A 18 9.88 8.93 -13.60
CA LEU A 18 10.03 10.26 -13.02
C LEU A 18 11.24 11.01 -13.60
N TRP A 19 12.33 10.32 -13.92
CA TRP A 19 13.48 10.92 -14.60
C TRP A 19 13.13 11.46 -15.99
N THR A 20 12.17 10.85 -16.72
CA THR A 20 11.75 11.37 -18.03
C THR A 20 10.90 12.63 -17.93
N GLN A 21 10.35 12.92 -16.75
CA GLN A 21 9.56 14.14 -16.48
C GLN A 21 10.43 15.32 -16.01
N VAL A 22 11.74 15.11 -15.83
CA VAL A 22 12.65 16.18 -15.40
C VAL A 22 13.11 16.97 -16.61
N ASP A 23 12.76 18.24 -16.65
CA ASP A 23 13.34 19.21 -17.58
C ASP A 23 14.55 19.89 -16.95
N PHE A 24 15.75 19.58 -17.46
CA PHE A 24 17.00 20.16 -17.03
C PHE A 24 17.30 21.53 -17.67
N LYS A 25 16.53 21.96 -18.67
CA LYS A 25 16.75 23.22 -19.39
C LYS A 25 16.08 24.41 -18.71
N SER A 26 15.08 24.18 -17.86
CA SER A 26 14.25 25.22 -17.27
C SER A 26 14.87 25.97 -16.08
N GLU A 27 16.16 25.80 -15.79
CA GLU A 27 16.90 26.45 -14.68
C GLU A 27 16.14 26.46 -13.33
N GLY A 28 15.35 25.42 -13.07
CA GLY A 28 14.59 25.28 -11.82
C GLY A 28 13.32 26.13 -11.70
N LYS A 29 12.85 26.77 -12.78
CA LYS A 29 11.60 27.56 -12.79
C LYS A 29 10.35 26.68 -12.83
N ASP A 30 10.46 25.43 -13.30
CA ASP A 30 9.33 24.49 -13.33
C ASP A 30 9.20 23.68 -12.02
N ASP A 31 8.12 23.92 -11.28
CA ASP A 31 7.80 23.22 -10.04
C ASP A 31 7.54 21.71 -10.26
N LEU A 32 6.97 21.32 -11.40
CA LEU A 32 6.66 19.92 -11.68
C LEU A 32 7.93 19.11 -11.93
N SER A 33 8.84 19.61 -12.78
CA SER A 33 10.18 19.06 -13.00
C SER A 33 10.95 18.93 -11.68
N ASN A 34 10.93 19.97 -10.83
CA ASN A 34 11.59 19.94 -9.53
C ASN A 34 11.02 18.87 -8.58
N LYS A 35 9.68 18.69 -8.56
CA LYS A 35 9.02 17.63 -7.79
C LYS A 35 9.39 16.24 -8.31
N ALA A 36 9.40 16.05 -9.63
CA ALA A 36 9.79 14.80 -10.26
C ALA A 36 11.25 14.44 -9.92
N LEU A 37 12.16 15.40 -10.02
CA LEU A 37 13.59 15.24 -9.68
C LEU A 37 13.79 14.82 -8.22
N LYS A 38 13.12 15.51 -7.28
CA LYS A 38 13.17 15.17 -5.85
C LYS A 38 12.63 13.77 -5.58
N ALA A 39 11.53 13.39 -6.22
CA ALA A 39 10.92 12.07 -6.07
C ALA A 39 11.82 10.98 -6.65
N ALA A 40 12.33 11.14 -7.87
CA ALA A 40 13.23 10.19 -8.54
C ALA A 40 14.50 9.94 -7.71
N THR A 41 15.12 11.01 -7.21
CA THR A 41 16.31 10.93 -6.34
C THR A 41 16.05 10.12 -5.07
N LYS A 42 14.90 10.33 -4.42
CA LYS A 42 14.51 9.56 -3.23
C LYS A 42 14.23 8.09 -3.56
N LEU A 43 13.54 7.81 -4.67
CA LEU A 43 13.20 6.44 -5.09
C LEU A 43 14.46 5.62 -5.43
N LYS A 44 15.48 6.26 -6.02
CA LYS A 44 16.78 5.64 -6.35
C LYS A 44 17.38 4.91 -5.14
N GLY A 45 17.49 5.58 -4.00
CA GLY A 45 18.06 5.02 -2.78
C GLY A 45 17.13 4.08 -2.00
N CYS A 46 15.85 3.99 -2.34
CA CYS A 46 14.87 3.20 -1.58
C CYS A 46 15.13 1.70 -1.70
N GLY A 47 15.31 1.00 -0.58
CA GLY A 47 15.53 -0.44 -0.55
C GLY A 47 16.87 -0.90 -1.12
N GLN A 48 17.85 0.00 -1.24
CA GLN A 48 19.20 -0.33 -1.73
C GLN A 48 20.08 -0.94 -0.63
N PHE A 49 19.93 -0.47 0.61
CA PHE A 49 20.73 -0.95 1.74
C PHE A 49 19.85 -1.75 2.70
N LEU A 50 20.26 -2.99 2.97
CA LEU A 50 19.64 -3.94 3.88
C LEU A 50 20.69 -4.37 4.91
N ILE A 51 20.36 -4.25 6.19
CA ILE A 51 21.20 -4.70 7.29
C ILE A 51 20.52 -5.91 7.92
N PHE A 52 21.19 -7.05 7.82
CA PHE A 52 20.76 -8.28 8.45
C PHE A 52 21.55 -8.52 9.73
N ARG A 53 20.86 -8.97 10.77
CA ARG A 53 21.47 -9.38 12.02
C ARG A 53 21.26 -10.87 12.23
N ASN A 54 22.32 -11.54 12.65
CA ASN A 54 22.26 -12.94 13.03
C ASN A 54 21.87 -13.05 14.51
N TYR A 55 20.77 -13.74 14.78
CA TYR A 55 20.31 -14.07 16.12
C TYR A 55 20.67 -15.53 16.41
N TYR A 56 21.91 -15.76 16.83
CA TYR A 56 22.50 -17.09 17.01
C TYR A 56 21.76 -17.95 18.05
N THR A 57 21.10 -17.35 19.04
CA THR A 57 20.31 -18.08 20.05
C THR A 57 19.06 -18.76 19.50
N ILE A 58 18.58 -18.31 18.34
CA ILE A 58 17.38 -18.84 17.66
C ILE A 58 17.70 -19.31 16.24
N ASP A 59 18.99 -19.42 15.90
CA ASP A 59 19.54 -19.79 14.59
C ASP A 59 18.82 -19.13 13.40
N GLN A 60 18.61 -17.81 13.49
CA GLN A 60 17.88 -17.05 12.46
C GLN A 60 18.61 -15.76 12.08
N VAL A 61 18.74 -15.53 10.77
CA VAL A 61 19.15 -14.24 10.22
C VAL A 61 17.90 -13.41 9.90
N LYS A 62 17.78 -12.23 10.51
CA LYS A 62 16.62 -11.34 10.32
C LYS A 62 17.05 -9.99 9.76
N LEU A 63 16.20 -9.40 8.93
CA LEU A 63 16.36 -8.01 8.48
C LEU A 63 16.11 -7.08 9.67
N GLU A 64 17.16 -6.39 10.14
CA GLU A 64 17.09 -5.47 11.29
C GLU A 64 16.80 -4.03 10.84
N LYS A 65 17.51 -3.56 9.81
CA LYS A 65 17.36 -2.20 9.29
C LYS A 65 17.40 -2.18 7.77
N PHE A 66 16.74 -1.19 7.19
CA PHE A 66 16.78 -0.93 5.77
C PHE A 66 16.35 0.51 5.46
N HIS A 67 16.81 1.03 4.32
CA HIS A 67 16.49 2.39 3.91
C HIS A 67 15.17 2.47 3.12
N VAL A 68 14.32 3.45 3.44
CA VAL A 68 13.04 3.74 2.75
C VAL A 68 12.91 5.20 2.38
N CYS A 69 12.33 5.49 1.21
CA CYS A 69 12.12 6.86 0.77
C CYS A 69 10.90 7.57 1.39
N GLY A 70 9.98 6.81 2.02
CA GLY A 70 8.75 7.33 2.63
C GLY A 70 7.65 7.77 1.66
N GLN A 71 7.92 7.79 0.35
CA GLN A 71 7.00 8.24 -0.70
C GLN A 71 6.02 7.13 -1.11
N HIS A 72 5.11 6.71 -0.23
CA HIS A 72 4.25 5.53 -0.48
C HIS A 72 3.28 5.67 -1.66
N LEU A 73 2.94 6.89 -2.09
CA LEU A 73 2.09 7.09 -3.28
C LEU A 73 2.84 6.82 -4.59
N LEU A 74 4.15 7.09 -4.61
CA LEU A 74 4.99 6.92 -5.80
C LEU A 74 5.85 5.65 -5.72
N CYS A 75 6.17 5.15 -4.53
CA CYS A 75 7.08 4.02 -4.35
C CYS A 75 6.29 2.76 -3.93
N PRO A 76 6.09 1.78 -4.83
CA PRO A 76 5.43 0.51 -4.51
C PRO A 76 6.09 -0.26 -3.36
N MET A 77 7.40 -0.13 -3.19
CA MET A 77 8.13 -0.74 -2.07
C MET A 77 7.70 -0.13 -0.73
N CYS A 78 7.69 1.20 -0.61
CA CYS A 78 7.19 1.88 0.59
C CYS A 78 5.69 1.64 0.81
N ALA A 79 4.89 1.59 -0.25
CA ALA A 79 3.47 1.23 -0.19
C ALA A 79 3.29 -0.18 0.40
N GLY A 80 4.06 -1.16 -0.09
CA GLY A 80 4.01 -2.54 0.39
C GLY A 80 4.43 -2.68 1.84
N ILE A 81 5.46 -1.95 2.29
CA ILE A 81 5.87 -1.95 3.71
C ILE A 81 4.78 -1.36 4.59
N ARG A 82 4.21 -0.22 4.18
CA ARG A 82 3.11 0.42 4.90
C ARG A 82 1.92 -0.53 5.01
N ALA A 83 1.55 -1.18 3.90
CA ALA A 83 0.49 -2.18 3.88
C ALA A 83 0.80 -3.36 4.81
N ALA A 84 2.02 -3.92 4.77
CA ALA A 84 2.42 -5.03 5.62
C ALA A 84 2.37 -4.69 7.12
N ARG A 85 2.84 -3.49 7.50
CA ARG A 85 2.76 -2.99 8.89
C ARG A 85 1.32 -2.83 9.34
N SER A 86 0.46 -2.29 8.46
CA SER A 86 -0.97 -2.15 8.73
C SER A 86 -1.63 -3.52 8.94
N MET A 87 -1.42 -4.45 7.99
CA MET A 87 -1.98 -5.81 8.06
C MET A 87 -1.55 -6.55 9.32
N LYS A 88 -0.28 -6.46 9.74
CA LYS A 88 0.21 -7.11 10.97
C LYS A 88 -0.64 -6.73 12.19
N ARG A 89 -0.98 -5.45 12.36
CA ARG A 89 -1.82 -4.98 13.48
C ARG A 89 -3.23 -5.55 13.46
N TYR A 90 -3.80 -5.74 12.27
CA TYR A 90 -5.15 -6.29 12.13
C TYR A 90 -5.18 -7.81 12.30
N LEU A 91 -4.14 -8.53 11.87
CA LEU A 91 -4.07 -9.99 12.01
C LEU A 91 -4.12 -10.44 13.47
N ASP A 92 -3.38 -9.78 14.35
CA ASP A 92 -3.39 -10.11 15.79
C ASP A 92 -4.81 -9.97 16.38
N ARG A 93 -5.54 -8.92 15.99
CA ARG A 93 -6.92 -8.70 16.42
C ARG A 93 -7.89 -9.72 15.82
N ILE A 94 -7.73 -10.06 14.54
CA ILE A 94 -8.57 -11.07 13.87
C ILE A 94 -8.37 -12.43 14.53
N HIS A 95 -7.13 -12.84 14.80
CA HIS A 95 -6.85 -14.10 15.47
C HIS A 95 -7.49 -14.13 16.86
N GLU A 96 -7.44 -13.04 17.62
CA GLU A 96 -8.11 -12.96 18.92
C GLU A 96 -9.63 -13.11 18.81
N LEU A 97 -10.27 -12.39 17.89
CA LEU A 97 -11.71 -12.50 17.66
C LEU A 97 -12.14 -13.90 17.24
N MET A 98 -11.32 -14.57 16.43
CA MET A 98 -11.56 -15.95 16.02
C MET A 98 -11.41 -16.94 17.17
N ARG A 99 -10.47 -16.71 18.11
CA ARG A 99 -10.35 -17.51 19.34
C ARG A 99 -11.59 -17.37 20.23
N GLN A 100 -12.11 -16.15 20.37
CA GLN A 100 -13.28 -15.87 21.20
C GLN A 100 -14.59 -16.41 20.58
N ASN A 101 -14.70 -16.40 19.26
CA ASN A 101 -15.87 -16.94 18.55
C ASN A 101 -15.45 -17.66 17.26
N PRO A 102 -15.21 -18.98 17.32
CA PRO A 102 -14.80 -19.77 16.16
C PRO A 102 -15.82 -19.84 15.02
N ARG A 103 -17.09 -19.45 15.26
CA ARG A 103 -18.13 -19.40 14.22
C ARG A 103 -17.95 -18.21 13.26
N LEU A 104 -17.15 -17.21 13.62
CA LEU A 104 -16.88 -16.06 12.76
C LEU A 104 -16.00 -16.45 11.57
N LYS A 105 -16.39 -16.03 10.37
CA LYS A 105 -15.60 -16.22 9.14
C LYS A 105 -15.03 -14.86 8.69
N PRO A 106 -13.72 -14.61 8.81
CA PRO A 106 -13.13 -13.37 8.32
C PRO A 106 -13.23 -13.35 6.78
N VAL A 107 -13.74 -12.24 6.24
CA VAL A 107 -13.85 -12.03 4.79
C VAL A 107 -13.12 -10.76 4.38
N LEU A 108 -12.37 -10.83 3.28
CA LEU A 108 -11.78 -9.66 2.63
C LEU A 108 -12.68 -9.29 1.45
N ILE A 109 -13.37 -8.16 1.57
CA ILE A 109 -14.22 -7.64 0.50
C ILE A 109 -13.39 -6.65 -0.32
N THR A 110 -13.15 -6.98 -1.58
CA THR A 110 -12.48 -6.09 -2.54
C THR A 110 -13.54 -5.53 -3.47
N LEU A 111 -13.72 -4.20 -3.45
CA LEU A 111 -14.63 -3.52 -4.34
C LEU A 111 -13.85 -2.96 -5.53
N THR A 112 -14.28 -3.29 -6.74
CA THR A 112 -13.69 -2.82 -7.99
C THR A 112 -14.77 -2.33 -8.93
N VAL A 113 -14.40 -1.39 -9.80
CA VAL A 113 -15.23 -0.91 -10.92
C VAL A 113 -14.38 -1.02 -12.17
N LYS A 114 -15.00 -1.36 -13.31
CA LYS A 114 -14.32 -1.34 -14.60
C LYS A 114 -13.87 0.09 -14.92
N ASN A 115 -12.69 0.24 -15.51
CA ASN A 115 -12.22 1.55 -15.98
C ASN A 115 -13.25 2.15 -16.95
N GLY A 116 -13.46 3.46 -16.85
CA GLY A 116 -14.29 4.23 -17.78
C GLY A 116 -13.66 5.58 -18.06
N GLU A 117 -14.32 6.34 -18.93
CA GLU A 117 -13.78 7.61 -19.47
C GLU A 117 -13.76 8.72 -18.43
N ASP A 118 -14.74 8.76 -17.52
CA ASP A 118 -14.83 9.74 -16.44
C ASP A 118 -14.39 9.13 -15.10
N LEU A 119 -13.31 9.66 -14.52
CA LEU A 119 -12.77 9.21 -13.25
C LEU A 119 -13.70 9.55 -12.07
N GLU A 120 -14.34 10.71 -12.10
CA GLU A 120 -15.21 11.19 -11.03
C GLU A 120 -16.49 10.36 -10.97
N GLU A 121 -17.08 10.04 -12.12
CA GLU A 121 -18.22 9.10 -12.19
C GLU A 121 -17.87 7.75 -11.58
N ARG A 122 -16.72 7.15 -11.94
CA ARG A 122 -16.29 5.84 -11.41
C ARG A 122 -16.03 5.88 -9.92
N TYR A 123 -15.41 6.96 -9.42
CA TYR A 123 -15.20 7.17 -8.00
C TYR A 123 -16.52 7.26 -7.24
N ASN A 124 -17.47 8.04 -7.75
CA ASN A 124 -18.79 8.22 -7.15
C ASN A 124 -19.60 6.92 -7.16
N HIS A 125 -19.55 6.15 -8.25
CA HIS A 125 -20.17 4.84 -8.37
C HIS A 125 -19.65 3.84 -7.32
N LEU A 126 -18.33 3.76 -7.17
CA LEU A 126 -17.70 2.87 -6.19
C LEU A 126 -18.07 3.29 -4.76
N THR A 127 -18.04 4.59 -4.48
CA THR A 127 -18.29 5.14 -3.15
C THR A 127 -19.75 4.98 -2.73
N SER A 128 -20.71 5.20 -3.64
CA SER A 128 -22.14 5.02 -3.38
C SER A 128 -22.49 3.54 -3.10
N SER A 129 -21.90 2.62 -3.87
CA SER A 129 -22.04 1.17 -3.66
C SER A 129 -21.49 0.75 -2.29
N PHE A 130 -20.33 1.27 -1.91
CA PHE A 130 -19.76 1.00 -0.59
C PHE A 130 -20.61 1.55 0.57
N ARG A 131 -21.13 2.79 0.43
CA ARG A 131 -22.05 3.38 1.42
C ARG A 131 -23.32 2.56 1.59
N THR A 132 -23.83 1.98 0.50
CA THR A 132 -25.00 1.10 0.53
C THR A 132 -24.71 -0.18 1.33
N LEU A 133 -23.57 -0.83 1.08
CA LEU A 133 -23.13 -2.01 1.83
C LEU A 133 -23.03 -1.72 3.34
N LEU A 134 -22.39 -0.61 3.72
CA LEU A 134 -22.25 -0.22 5.13
C LEU A 134 -23.60 0.14 5.77
N SER A 135 -24.55 0.69 5.01
CA SER A 135 -25.89 1.00 5.51
C SER A 135 -26.68 -0.28 5.78
N ARG A 136 -26.65 -1.25 4.86
CA ARG A 136 -27.25 -2.58 5.08
C ARG A 136 -26.66 -3.29 6.30
N TYR A 137 -25.35 -3.24 6.48
CA TYR A 137 -24.69 -3.80 7.67
C TYR A 137 -25.18 -3.14 8.97
N ARG A 138 -25.35 -1.81 8.98
CA ARG A 138 -25.89 -1.08 10.13
C ARG A 138 -27.35 -1.43 10.41
N ASP A 139 -28.16 -1.59 9.36
CA ASP A 139 -29.57 -1.97 9.49
C ASP A 139 -29.73 -3.38 10.03
N TYR A 140 -28.93 -4.34 9.54
CA TYR A 140 -28.87 -5.69 10.10
C TYR A 140 -28.57 -5.66 11.61
N LYS A 141 -27.54 -4.91 12.02
CA LYS A 141 -27.16 -4.80 13.43
C LYS A 141 -28.23 -4.15 14.30
N LYS A 142 -29.01 -3.20 13.76
CA LYS A 142 -30.06 -2.47 14.50
C LYS A 142 -31.37 -3.24 14.58
N LYS A 143 -31.78 -3.88 13.49
CA LYS A 143 -33.15 -4.41 13.31
C LYS A 143 -33.21 -5.94 13.30
N GLY A 144 -32.06 -6.63 13.27
CA GLY A 144 -32.01 -8.08 13.08
C GLY A 144 -32.48 -8.54 11.69
N LEU A 145 -32.67 -7.61 10.75
CA LEU A 145 -33.10 -7.89 9.38
C LEU A 145 -31.88 -8.26 8.54
N GLY A 146 -31.53 -9.54 8.58
CA GLY A 146 -30.56 -10.14 7.68
C GLY A 146 -31.01 -11.57 7.41
N VAL A 147 -31.16 -11.88 6.12
CA VAL A 147 -31.34 -13.24 5.62
C VAL A 147 -30.18 -14.12 6.09
#